data_AF-A0A842NVU8-F1
#
_entry.id   AF-A0A842NVU8-F1
#
_cell.length_a   1.000
_cell.length_b   1.000
_cell.length_c   1.000
_cell.angle_alpha   90.00
_cell.angle_beta   90.00
_cell.angle_gamma   90.00
#
_symmetry.space_group_name_H-M   'P 1'
#
loop_
_entity.id
_entity.type
_entity.pdbx_description
1 polymer ?
#
loop_
_entity_poly.entity_id
_entity_poly.type
_entity_poly.pdbx_seq_one_letter_code
_entity_poly.pdbx_strand_id
1 'polypeptide(L)'
;MQQHTIAPSASRNEAKLLLELNAPVSVSLGNETYEIELVGANSYTMEIILNINGLFEVMNEGETTIMSGLSVFVTNIFISTIGENYAGARLRVTIPGTNFA
;
A
#
# COMPACT_ATOMS: atom_id res chain seq x y z
N MET A 1 6.18 -14.51 4.54
CA MET A 1 6.00 -13.09 4.90
C MET A 1 7.29 -12.37 4.54
N GLN A 2 7.25 -11.37 3.66
CA GLN A 2 8.40 -10.52 3.35
C GLN A 2 8.32 -9.27 4.24
N GLN A 3 9.37 -8.98 5.02
CA GLN A 3 9.44 -7.78 5.86
C GLN A 3 10.28 -6.71 5.16
N HIS A 4 9.74 -5.50 5.03
CA HIS A 4 10.50 -4.34 4.57
C HIS A 4 10.79 -3.42 5.77
N THR A 5 12.06 -3.34 6.17
CA THR A 5 12.53 -2.45 7.26
C THR A 5 13.23 -1.24 6.67
N ILE A 6 12.76 -0.03 7.01
CA ILE A 6 13.46 1.22 6.71
C ILE A 6 14.11 1.71 8.01
N ALA A 7 15.44 1.77 8.06
CA ALA A 7 16.16 2.33 9.20
C ALA A 7 15.91 3.85 9.31
N PRO A 8 15.85 4.43 10.52
CA PRO A 8 15.72 5.88 10.69
C PRO A 8 17.03 6.56 10.31
N SER A 9 17.18 6.97 9.04
CA SER A 9 18.28 7.83 8.61
C SER A 9 17.88 9.29 8.78
N ALA A 10 18.68 10.04 9.54
CA ALA A 10 18.55 11.47 9.75
C ALA A 10 18.76 12.26 8.43
N SER A 11 17.74 12.35 7.60
CA SER A 11 17.56 13.44 6.63
C SER A 11 16.08 13.54 6.29
N ARG A 12 15.53 14.76 6.23
CA ARG A 12 14.15 15.11 5.84
C ARG A 12 13.69 14.45 4.53
N ASN A 13 13.35 13.17 4.59
CA ASN A 13 12.79 12.40 3.49
C ASN A 13 11.41 11.95 3.92
N GLU A 14 10.38 12.40 3.20
CA GLU A 14 9.12 11.69 3.11
C GLU A 14 9.48 10.22 2.82
N ALA A 15 9.30 9.32 3.79
CA ALA A 15 9.60 7.91 3.59
C ALA A 15 8.63 7.38 2.52
N LYS A 16 9.09 7.34 1.27
CA LYS A 16 8.35 6.84 0.12
C LYS A 16 8.76 5.40 -0.10
N LEU A 17 7.84 4.48 0.16
CA LEU A 17 8.05 3.07 -0.12
C LEU A 17 7.16 2.64 -1.28
N LEU A 18 7.76 1.93 -2.24
CA LEU A 18 7.03 1.25 -3.29
C LEU A 18 6.76 -0.18 -2.83
N LEU A 19 5.50 -0.58 -2.86
CA LEU A 19 5.05 -1.91 -2.43
C LEU A 19 4.45 -2.63 -3.62
N GLU A 20 4.78 -3.91 -3.76
CA GLU A 20 4.07 -4.83 -4.65
C GLU A 20 3.22 -5.75 -3.80
N LEU A 21 1.90 -5.61 -3.92
CA LEU A 21 0.92 -6.37 -3.16
C LEU A 21 0.33 -7.46 -4.02
N ASN A 22 0.71 -8.69 -3.70
CA ASN A 22 0.03 -9.92 -4.12
C ASN A 22 -0.14 -10.90 -2.93
N ALA A 23 0.26 -10.45 -1.75
CA ALA A 23 0.13 -11.09 -0.46
C ALA A 23 0.16 -9.98 0.61
N PRO A 24 -0.25 -10.24 1.85
CA PRO A 24 -0.11 -9.29 2.95
C PRO A 24 1.36 -8.87 3.15
N VAL A 25 1.58 -7.58 3.36
CA VAL A 25 2.89 -6.97 3.62
C VAL A 25 2.83 -6.15 4.91
N SER A 26 3.78 -6.42 5.81
CA SER A 26 4.02 -5.63 7.01
C SER A 26 5.08 -4.57 6.71
N VAL A 27 4.75 -3.30 6.94
CA VAL A 27 5.65 -2.17 6.73
C VAL A 27 5.84 -1.42 8.04
N SER A 28 7.09 -1.28 8.48
CA SER A 28 7.42 -0.41 9.61
C SER A 28 7.91 0.94 9.11
N LEU A 29 7.20 2.02 9.47
CA LEU A 29 7.57 3.39 9.16
C LEU A 29 7.64 4.19 10.47
N GLY A 30 8.84 4.65 10.84
CA GLY A 30 9.07 5.25 12.15
C GLY A 30 8.86 4.22 13.27
N ASN A 31 7.99 4.54 14.23
CA ASN A 31 7.66 3.67 15.38
C ASN A 31 6.35 2.89 15.17
N GLU A 32 5.70 3.04 14.02
CA GLU A 32 4.44 2.37 13.71
C GLU A 32 4.68 1.24 12.71
N THR A 33 3.87 0.19 12.83
CA THR A 33 3.83 -0.93 11.88
C THR A 33 2.44 -1.00 11.26
N TYR A 34 2.43 -1.18 9.95
CA TYR A 34 1.23 -1.23 9.13
C TYR A 34 1.16 -2.59 8.45
N GLU A 35 0.07 -3.31 8.69
CA GLU A 35 -0.29 -4.50 7.92
C GLU A 35 -1.14 -4.06 6.74
N ILE A 36 -0.60 -4.25 5.54
CA ILE A 36 -1.22 -3.82 4.28
C ILE A 36 -1.54 -5.06 3.45
N GLU A 37 -2.78 -5.20 3.04
CA GLU A 37 -3.26 -6.37 2.30
C GLU A 37 -4.19 -5.94 1.16
N LEU A 38 -4.06 -6.61 0.01
CA LEU A 38 -5.06 -6.59 -1.04
C LEU A 38 -6.06 -7.71 -0.74
N VAL A 39 -7.29 -7.35 -0.34
CA VAL A 39 -8.30 -8.33 0.10
C VAL A 39 -9.29 -8.69 -0.99
N GLY A 40 -9.35 -7.89 -2.06
CA GLY A 40 -10.22 -8.15 -3.20
C GLY A 40 -9.90 -7.24 -4.37
N ALA A 41 -10.44 -7.61 -5.54
CA ALA A 41 -10.36 -6.79 -6.74
C ALA A 41 -11.60 -7.02 -7.62
N ASN A 42 -11.96 -6.00 -8.40
CA ASN A 42 -13.05 -6.07 -9.37
C ASN A 42 -12.49 -5.86 -10.79
N SER A 43 -12.53 -6.92 -11.60
CA SER A 43 -12.00 -6.91 -12.97
C SER A 43 -12.82 -6.06 -13.95
N TYR A 44 -14.07 -5.73 -13.64
CA TYR A 44 -14.92 -4.92 -14.51
C TYR A 44 -14.67 -3.44 -14.35
N THR A 45 -14.47 -2.99 -13.11
CA THR A 45 -14.23 -1.58 -12.76
C THR A 45 -12.75 -1.24 -12.62
N MET A 46 -11.86 -2.25 -12.60
CA MET A 46 -10.43 -2.11 -12.33
C MET A 46 -10.14 -1.50 -10.94
N GLU A 47 -10.95 -1.89 -9.96
CA GLU A 47 -10.83 -1.49 -8.56
C GLU A 47 -10.14 -2.57 -7.73
N ILE A 48 -9.42 -2.14 -6.69
CA ILE A 48 -8.94 -3.01 -5.61
C ILE A 48 -9.57 -2.63 -4.29
N ILE A 49 -9.65 -3.59 -3.38
CA ILE A 49 -10.00 -3.36 -1.98
C ILE A 49 -8.72 -3.52 -1.17
N LEU A 50 -8.30 -2.43 -0.55
CA LEU A 50 -7.13 -2.36 0.32
C LEU A 50 -7.56 -2.44 1.78
N ASN A 51 -6.83 -3.23 2.56
CA ASN A 51 -6.92 -3.27 4.01
C ASN A 51 -5.62 -2.73 4.60
N ILE A 52 -5.69 -1.72 5.46
CA ILE A 52 -4.55 -1.19 6.23
C ILE A 52 -4.91 -1.13 7.71
N ASN A 53 -4.30 -1.98 8.52
CA ASN A 53 -4.58 -2.09 9.96
C ASN A 53 -6.09 -2.27 10.29
N GLY A 54 -6.84 -2.97 9.43
CA GLY A 54 -8.27 -3.24 9.62
C GLY A 54 -9.21 -2.19 9.02
N LEU A 55 -8.68 -1.11 8.42
CA LEU A 55 -9.46 -0.15 7.64
C LEU A 55 -9.49 -0.57 6.18
N PHE A 56 -10.68 -0.58 5.59
CA PHE A 56 -10.90 -0.99 4.20
C PHE A 56 -11.22 0.21 3.33
N GLU A 57 -10.61 0.28 2.15
CA GLU A 57 -10.93 1.28 1.14
C GLU A 57 -10.96 0.64 -0.26
N VAL A 58 -11.88 1.10 -1.09
CA VAL A 58 -11.91 0.75 -2.52
C VAL A 58 -11.09 1.80 -3.26
N MET A 59 -10.14 1.37 -4.09
CA MET A 59 -9.25 2.28 -4.80
C MET A 59 -9.10 1.91 -6.27
N ASN A 60 -8.97 2.92 -7.12
CA ASN A 60 -8.61 2.82 -8.53
C ASN A 60 -7.14 3.18 -8.75
N GLU A 61 -6.61 2.77 -9.90
CA GLU A 61 -5.29 3.23 -10.36
C GLU A 61 -5.27 4.75 -10.52
N GLY A 62 -4.21 5.40 -10.02
CA GLY A 62 -4.07 6.85 -10.03
C GLY A 62 -4.75 7.56 -8.86
N GLU A 63 -5.45 6.85 -7.97
CA GLU A 63 -6.05 7.44 -6.78
C GLU A 63 -5.06 7.54 -5.62
N THR A 64 -5.21 8.62 -4.84
CA THR A 64 -4.53 8.81 -3.56
C THR A 64 -5.57 8.89 -2.46
N THR A 65 -5.38 8.14 -1.38
CA THR A 65 -6.18 8.23 -0.15
C THR A 65 -5.27 8.34 1.07
N ILE A 66 -5.87 8.65 2.22
CA ILE A 66 -5.20 8.58 3.53
C ILE A 66 -5.90 7.51 4.37
N MET A 67 -5.17 6.46 4.74
CA MET A 67 -5.67 5.34 5.56
C MET A 67 -4.73 5.11 6.73
N SER A 68 -5.26 5.05 7.95
CA SER A 68 -4.47 4.82 9.17
C SER A 68 -3.28 5.80 9.30
N GLY A 69 -3.41 7.03 8.80
CA GLY A 69 -2.33 8.01 8.81
C GLY A 69 -1.28 7.86 7.69
N LEU A 70 -1.43 6.89 6.78
CA LEU A 70 -0.59 6.74 5.58
C LEU A 70 -1.27 7.34 4.36
N SER A 71 -0.54 8.15 3.58
CA SER A 71 -0.92 8.50 2.21
C SER A 71 -0.56 7.33 1.29
N VAL A 72 -1.57 6.78 0.64
CA VAL A 72 -1.47 5.62 -0.25
C VAL A 72 -1.87 6.04 -1.64
N PHE A 73 -0.97 5.85 -2.60
CA PHE A 73 -1.22 6.09 -4.02
C PHE A 73 -1.12 4.78 -4.80
N VAL A 74 -2.18 4.41 -5.52
CA VAL A 74 -2.19 3.21 -6.35
C VAL A 74 -1.55 3.54 -7.70
N THR A 75 -0.35 2.99 -7.91
CA THR A 75 0.41 3.26 -9.15
C THR A 75 -0.01 2.37 -10.30
N ASN A 76 -0.35 1.11 -9.99
CA ASN A 76 -0.79 0.16 -10.99
C ASN A 76 -1.66 -0.93 -10.36
N ILE A 77 -2.71 -1.33 -11.07
CA ILE A 77 -3.53 -2.50 -10.75
C ILE A 77 -3.34 -3.54 -11.85
N PHE A 78 -3.12 -4.79 -11.45
CA PHE A 78 -3.06 -5.93 -12.36
C PHE A 78 -4.04 -7.00 -11.90
N ILE A 79 -4.99 -7.34 -12.76
CA ILE A 79 -5.99 -8.39 -12.52
C ILE A 79 -5.92 -9.37 -13.68
N SER A 80 -5.78 -10.66 -13.39
CA SER A 80 -5.82 -11.73 -14.38
C SER A 80 -6.88 -12.75 -13.99
N THR A 81 -7.70 -13.13 -14.97
CA THR A 81 -8.65 -14.25 -14.87
C THR A 81 -8.25 -15.42 -15.75
N ILE A 82 -7.09 -15.34 -16.42
CA ILE A 82 -6.56 -16.41 -17.27
C ILE A 82 -5.83 -17.41 -16.38
N GLY A 83 -6.30 -18.66 -16.38
CA GLY A 83 -5.74 -19.75 -15.56
C GLY A 83 -6.35 -19.75 -14.17
N GLU A 84 -5.85 -18.89 -13.28
CA GLU A 84 -6.35 -18.70 -11.92
C GLU A 84 -6.68 -17.22 -11.70
N ASN A 85 -7.66 -16.95 -10.83
CA ASN A 85 -8.00 -15.58 -10.45
C ASN A 85 -6.86 -14.99 -9.62
N TYR A 86 -6.19 -13.99 -10.18
CA TYR A 86 -5.09 -13.30 -9.55
C TYR A 86 -5.33 -11.79 -9.56
N ALA A 87 -5.03 -11.14 -8.45
CA ALA A 87 -4.99 -9.70 -8.35
C ALA A 87 -3.68 -9.28 -7.68
N GLY A 88 -3.10 -8.21 -8.21
CA GLY A 88 -1.97 -7.53 -7.59
C GLY A 88 -2.08 -6.04 -7.78
N ALA A 89 -1.45 -5.28 -6.89
CA ALA A 89 -1.36 -3.84 -6.99
C ALA A 89 0.02 -3.35 -6.61
N ARG A 90 0.48 -2.30 -7.29
CA ARG A 90 1.67 -1.58 -6.89
C ARG A 90 1.27 -0.27 -6.23
N LEU A 91 1.70 -0.07 -4.99
CA LEU A 91 1.39 1.11 -4.20
C LEU A 91 2.63 1.94 -3.95
N ARG A 92 2.44 3.26 -3.85
CA ARG A 92 3.38 4.15 -3.18
C ARG A 92 2.77 4.58 -1.86
N VAL A 93 3.45 4.30 -0.76
CA VAL A 93 3.03 4.70 0.59
C VAL A 93 3.96 5.77 1.16
N THR A 94 3.38 6.74 1.84
CA THR A 94 4.09 7.90 2.41
C THR A 94 3.46 8.31 3.74
N ILE A 95 4.25 8.77 4.72
CA ILE A 95 3.69 9.42 5.92
C ILE A 95 3.42 10.90 5.63
N PRO A 96 2.16 11.40 5.74
CA PRO A 96 1.86 12.81 5.58
C PRO A 96 2.48 13.64 6.71
N GLY A 97 3.16 14.73 6.36
CA GLY A 97 3.57 15.76 7.33
C GLY A 97 4.76 15.44 8.23
N THR A 98 5.46 14.32 8.05
CA THR A 98 6.71 14.06 8.80
C THR A 98 7.86 14.91 8.27
N ASN A 99 8.00 16.11 8.82
CA ASN A 99 9.32 16.70 9.01
C ASN A 99 9.96 15.98 10.20
N PHE A 100 10.86 15.05 9.92
CA PHE A 100 11.74 14.52 10.97
C PHE A 100 12.63 15.69 11.44
N ALA A 101 12.46 16.09 12.71
CA ALA A 101 13.26 17.10 13.38
C ALA A 101 14.69 16.63 13.57
#